data_AF-A0A937V8P9-F1
#
_entry.id   AF-A0A937V8P9-F1
#
_cell.length_a   1.000
_cell.length_b   1.000
_cell.length_c   1.000
_cell.angle_alpha   90.00
_cell.angle_beta   90.00
_cell.angle_gamma   90.00
#
_symmetry.space_group_name_H-M   'P 1'
#
loop_
_entity.id
_entity.type
_entity.pdbx_description
1 polymer ?
#
loop_
_entity_poly.entity_id
_entity_poly.type
_entity_poly.pdbx_seq_one_letter_code
_entity_poly.pdbx_strand_id
1 'polypeptide(L)' 'MQFFDTDVVQIQKQLERLEVAGILAGRPAGRTRLYAFDPRYPFLRELTALLDKALASYPPDEREALQIDRRRPRRKGKPL' A
#
# COMPACT_ATOMS: atom_id res chain seq x y z
N MET A 1 -13.37 7.75 6.87
CA MET A 1 -12.95 6.35 7.07
C MET A 1 -11.57 6.16 6.45
N GLN A 2 -10.56 6.24 7.30
CA GLN A 2 -9.16 5.92 6.99
C GLN A 2 -9.11 4.39 6.84
N PHE A 3 -8.52 3.89 5.74
CA PHE A 3 -8.61 2.46 5.40
C PHE A 3 -7.84 1.56 6.37
N PHE A 4 -6.75 2.08 6.96
CA PHE A 4 -5.87 1.35 7.87
C PHE A 4 -6.10 1.69 9.35
N ASP A 5 -7.17 2.42 9.67
CA ASP A 5 -7.48 2.91 11.04
C ASP A 5 -6.25 3.45 11.80
N THR A 6 -5.35 4.11 11.07
CA THR A 6 -4.08 4.61 11.60
C THR A 6 -3.74 5.95 10.94
N ASP A 7 -2.96 6.75 11.65
CA ASP A 7 -2.56 8.08 11.19
C ASP A 7 -1.75 7.99 9.87
N VAL A 8 -2.11 8.83 8.91
CA VAL A 8 -1.44 8.93 7.60
C VAL A 8 0.07 9.15 7.74
N VAL A 9 0.50 9.90 8.76
CA VAL A 9 1.92 10.16 9.03
C VAL A 9 2.66 8.86 9.38
N GLN A 10 2.01 7.94 10.09
CA GLN A 10 2.63 6.64 10.40
C GLN A 10 2.83 5.82 9.13
N ILE A 11 1.83 5.80 8.24
CA ILE A 11 1.95 5.11 6.95
C ILE A 11 3.07 5.71 6.11
N GLN A 12 3.16 7.05 6.03
CA GLN A 12 4.22 7.75 5.30
C GLN A 12 5.62 7.37 5.83
N LYS A 13 5.81 7.37 7.15
CA LYS A 13 7.08 6.95 7.77
C LYS A 13 7.43 5.50 7.46
N GLN A 14 6.45 4.59 7.44
CA GLN A 14 6.70 3.19 7.07
C GLN A 14 7.11 3.06 5.60
N LEU A 15 6.46 3.79 4.69
CA LEU A 15 6.81 3.81 3.27
C LEU A 15 8.23 4.37 3.04
N GLU A 16 8.60 5.43 3.75
CA GLU A 16 9.96 5.98 3.72
C GLU A 16 11.00 4.96 4.23
N ARG A 17 10.70 4.25 5.31
CA ARG A 17 11.61 3.20 5.83
C ARG A 17 11.80 2.06 4.84
N LEU A 18 10.73 1.64 4.15
CA LEU A 18 10.79 0.60 3.13
C LEU A 18 11.52 1.08 1.86
N GLU A 19 11.41 2.37 1.53
CA GLU A 19 12.18 2.99 0.45
C GLU A 19 13.69 3.04 0.80
N VAL A 20 14.05 3.46 2.02
CA VAL A 20 15.44 3.44 2.51
C VAL A 20 16.01 2.02 2.56
N ALA A 21 15.18 1.02 2.88
CA ALA A 21 15.57 -0.38 2.88
C ALA A 21 15.72 -0.98 1.46
N GLY A 22 15.43 -0.23 0.40
CA GLY A 22 15.49 -0.70 -0.99
C GLY A 22 14.40 -1.69 -1.37
N ILE A 23 13.32 -1.78 -0.58
CA ILE A 23 12.17 -2.65 -0.86
C ILE A 23 11.18 -1.93 -1.79
N LEU A 24 11.01 -0.62 -1.58
CA LEU A 24 10.16 0.23 -2.40
C LEU A 24 10.98 1.27 -3.17
N ALA A 25 10.50 1.64 -4.35
CA ALA A 25 10.96 2.78 -5.12
C ALA A 25 9.87 3.86 -5.14
N GLY A 26 10.17 5.06 -4.66
CA GLY A 26 9.29 6.21 -4.72
C GLY A 26 9.54 7.07 -5.96
N ARG A 27 8.48 7.52 -6.63
CA ARG A 27 8.54 8.54 -7.68
C ARG A 27 7.62 9.73 -7.39
N PRO A 28 8.05 10.97 -7.64
CA PRO A 28 7.18 12.12 -7.49
C PRO A 28 6.10 12.15 -8.58
N ALA A 29 4.88 12.50 -8.21
CA ALA A 29 3.74 12.72 -9.08
C ALA A 29 2.99 13.98 -8.59
N GLY A 30 3.52 15.16 -8.96
CA GLY A 30 3.04 16.44 -8.44
C GLY A 30 3.26 16.55 -6.93
N ARG A 31 2.18 16.78 -6.16
CA ARG A 31 2.22 16.83 -4.69
C ARG A 31 2.07 15.45 -4.02
N THR A 32 2.00 14.39 -4.82
CA THR A 32 1.86 13.01 -4.34
C THR A 32 3.15 12.24 -4.64
N ARG A 33 3.53 11.32 -3.75
CA ARG A 33 4.63 10.38 -3.99
C ARG A 33 4.03 8.99 -4.22
N LEU A 34 4.33 8.40 -5.37
CA LEU A 34 3.88 7.07 -5.75
C LEU A 34 4.96 6.07 -5.37
N TYR A 35 4.57 5.00 -4.69
CA TYR A 35 5.47 3.91 -4.30
C TYR A 35 5.17 2.66 -5.13
N ALA A 36 6.20 1.97 -5.56
CA ALA A 36 6.14 0.65 -6.16
C ALA A 36 7.22 -0.23 -5.53
N PHE A 37 7.09 -1.55 -5.64
CA PHE A 37 8.20 -2.44 -5.28
C PHE A 37 9.41 -2.17 -6.18
N ASP A 38 10.60 -2.13 -5.59
CA ASP A 38 11.84 -1.97 -6.36
C ASP A 38 12.15 -3.28 -7.10
N PRO A 39 12.18 -3.30 -8.44
CA PRO A 39 12.53 -4.51 -9.20
C PRO A 39 13.96 -4.99 -8.95
N ARG A 40 14.82 -4.15 -8.34
CA ARG A 40 16.20 -4.51 -7.96
C ARG A 40 16.28 -5.16 -6.59
N TYR A 41 15.17 -5.23 -5.84
CA TYR A 41 15.17 -5.87 -4.53
C TYR A 41 15.42 -7.38 -4.68
N PRO A 42 16.50 -7.93 -4.09
CA PRO A 42 16.90 -9.32 -4.34
C PRO A 42 15.86 -10.36 -3.97
N PHE A 43 15.03 -10.08 -2.97
CA PHE A 43 14.01 -10.99 -2.44
C PHE A 43 12.59 -10.59 -2.85
N LEU A 44 12.43 -9.84 -3.95
CA LEU A 44 11.12 -9.36 -4.36
C LEU A 44 10.16 -10.53 -4.63
N ARG A 45 10.65 -11.59 -5.27
CA ARG A 45 9.82 -12.76 -5.62
C ARG A 45 9.33 -13.48 -4.37
N GLU A 46 10.21 -13.69 -3.40
CA GLU A 46 9.92 -14.34 -2.13
C GLU A 46 8.99 -13.50 -1.28
N LEU A 47 9.22 -12.18 -1.24
CA LEU A 47 8.35 -11.23 -0.55
C LEU A 47 6.94 -11.24 -1.14
N THR A 48 6.80 -11.13 -2.47
CA THR A 48 5.49 -11.18 -3.12
C THR A 48 4.81 -12.52 -2.86
N ALA A 49 5.52 -13.64 -2.97
CA ALA A 49 4.95 -14.96 -2.68
C ALA A 49 4.50 -15.11 -1.22
N LEU A 50 5.20 -14.49 -0.26
CA LEU A 50 4.79 -14.46 1.14
C LEU A 50 3.52 -13.63 1.34
N LEU A 51 3.46 -12.45 0.71
CA LEU A 51 2.29 -11.57 0.76
C LEU A 51 1.06 -12.25 0.13
N ASP A 52 1.23 -12.94 -0.99
CA ASP A 52 0.15 -13.69 -1.65
C ASP A 52 -0.39 -14.81 -0.75
N LYS A 53 0.50 -15.55 -0.07
CA LYS A 53 0.09 -16.58 0.90
C LYS A 53 -0.62 -15.99 2.11
N ALA A 54 -0.15 -14.85 2.62
CA ALA A 54 -0.80 -14.15 3.72
C ALA A 54 -2.19 -13.64 3.29
N LEU A 55 -2.31 -13.03 2.11
CA LEU A 55 -3.61 -12.65 1.54
C LEU A 55 -4.53 -13.86 1.41
N ALA A 56 -4.03 -14.99 0.93
CA ALA A 56 -4.77 -16.23 0.80
C ALA A 56 -5.09 -16.93 2.14
N SER A 57 -4.59 -16.46 3.29
CA SER A 57 -4.93 -17.02 4.61
C SER A 57 -6.05 -16.26 5.32
N TYR A 58 -6.30 -15.00 4.97
CA TYR A 58 -7.36 -14.20 5.60
C TYR A 58 -8.78 -14.74 5.35
N PRO A 59 -9.80 -14.40 6.15
CA PRO A 59 -11.20 -14.66 5.82
C PRO A 59 -11.64 -13.95 4.52
N PRO A 60 -12.65 -14.46 3.78
CA PRO A 60 -13.11 -13.87 2.51
C PRO A 60 -13.45 -12.37 2.63
N ASP A 61 -14.14 -11.99 3.70
CA ASP A 61 -14.56 -10.59 3.93
C ASP A 61 -13.36 -9.64 4.09
N GLU A 62 -12.31 -10.09 4.77
CA GLU A 62 -11.08 -9.33 4.95
C GLU A 62 -10.24 -9.29 3.67
N ARG A 63 -10.17 -10.40 2.93
CA ARG A 63 -9.51 -10.45 1.61
C ARG A 63 -10.16 -9.48 0.64
N GLU A 64 -11.48 -9.42 0.63
CA GLU A 64 -12.22 -8.54 -0.26
C GLU A 64 -11.95 -7.08 0.13
N ALA A 65 -12.02 -6.75 1.42
CA ALA A 65 -11.70 -5.42 1.94
C ALA A 65 -10.27 -4.95 1.57
N LEU A 66 -9.27 -5.84 1.69
CA LEU A 66 -7.86 -5.55 1.38
C LEU A 66 -7.59 -5.41 -0.12
N GLN A 67 -8.36 -6.10 -0.97
CA GLN A 67 -8.23 -6.06 -2.43
C GLN A 67 -9.09 -4.97 -3.10
N ILE A 68 -9.85 -4.18 -2.33
CA ILE A 68 -10.63 -3.06 -2.89
C ILE A 68 -9.69 -2.01 -3.48
N ASP A 69 -9.49 -2.09 -4.79
CA ASP A 69 -8.88 -1.04 -5.58
C ASP A 69 -9.84 0.17 -5.61
N ARG A 70 -9.56 1.19 -4.79
CA ARG A 70 -10.36 2.43 -4.72
C ARG A 70 -10.13 3.27 -5.98
N ARG A 71 -10.63 2.80 -7.12
CA ARG A 71 -10.59 3.50 -8.42
C ARG A 71 -11.53 4.69 -8.50
N ARG A 72 -12.44 4.86 -7.54
CA ARG A 72 -13.40 5.95 -7.56
C ARG A 72 -12.88 7.14 -6.76
N PRO A 73 -12.46 8.26 -7.39
CA PRO A 73 -12.19 9.49 -6.66
C PRO A 73 -13.42 9.85 -5.82
N ARG A 74 -13.21 10.29 -4.57
CA ARG A 74 -14.31 10.86 -3.78
C ARG A 74 -14.88 12.03 -4.58
N ARG A 75 -16.13 11.90 -5.05
CA ARG A 75 -16.86 13.01 -5.67
C ARG A 75 -16.86 14.19 -4.68
N LYS A 76 -16.38 15.34 -5.12
CA LYS A 76 -16.34 16.60 -4.36
C LYS A 76 -17.73 16.84 -3.74
N GLY A 77 -17.83 17.00 -2.41
CA GLY A 77 -19.07 17.42 -1.73
C GLY A 77 -19.77 16.40 -0.81
N LYS A 78 -19.12 15.32 -0.35
CA LYS A 78 -19.71 14.49 0.74
C LYS A 78 -19.46 15.16 2.11
N PRO A 79 -20.48 15.39 2.95
CA PRO A 79 -20.29 16.01 4.27
C PRO A 79 -19.43 15.11 5.17
N LEU A 80 -18.67 15.77 6.05
CA LEU A 80 -17.74 15.17 7.01
C LEU A 80 -18.46 14.24 7.98
#